data_AF-A0A9P6AWL2-F1
#
_entry.id   AF-A0A9P6AWL2-F1
#
_cell.length_a   1.000
_cell.length_b   1.000
_cell.length_c   1.000
_cell.angle_alpha   90.00
_cell.angle_beta   90.00
_cell.angle_gamma   90.00
#
_symmetry.space_group_name_H-M   'P 1'
#
loop_
_entity.id
_entity.type
_entity.pdbx_description
1 polymer ?
#
loop_
_entity_poly.entity_id
_entity_poly.type
_entity_poly.pdbx_seq_one_letter_code
_entity_poly.pdbx_strand_id
1 'polypeptide(L)'
;CSCTGHTVLKQVIAVYMDYLDYIELHICPCAPAPVQLVKQGLFPCSPVHPALAVSLEMLEFMSELFMHLAPKEAAWADTLVKFLARWGHVFKAQDLLC
;
A
#
# COMPACT_ATOMS: atom_id res chain seq x y z
N CYS A 1 -18.09 13.02 14.21
CA CYS A 1 -19.29 12.18 14.02
C CYS A 1 -20.07 12.17 15.33
N SER A 2 -21.39 12.37 15.34
CA SER A 2 -22.22 12.38 16.56
C SER A 2 -22.77 10.99 16.96
N CYS A 3 -22.08 9.93 16.54
CA CYS A 3 -22.51 8.53 16.69
C CYS A 3 -22.10 8.01 18.08
N THR A 4 -22.80 8.42 19.13
CA THR A 4 -22.41 8.21 20.53
C THR A 4 -22.52 6.78 21.09
N GLY A 5 -22.86 5.76 20.27
CA GLY A 5 -23.05 4.39 20.77
C GLY A 5 -22.80 3.22 19.80
N HIS A 6 -22.46 3.48 18.53
CA HIS A 6 -22.23 2.42 17.52
C HIS A 6 -20.84 2.52 16.89
N THR A 7 -19.84 2.81 17.71
CA THR A 7 -18.44 2.85 17.26
C THR A 7 -17.76 1.53 17.58
N VAL A 8 -17.38 0.79 16.55
CA VAL A 8 -16.59 -0.44 16.70
C VAL A 8 -15.13 -0.08 16.47
N LEU A 9 -14.31 -0.32 17.49
CA LEU A 9 -12.85 -0.27 17.34
C LEU A 9 -12.40 -1.51 16.59
N LYS A 10 -11.65 -1.30 15.51
CA LYS A 10 -11.07 -2.41 14.75
C LYS A 10 -9.64 -2.11 14.40
N GLN A 11 -8.75 -3.05 14.74
CA GLN A 11 -7.37 -3.01 14.30
C GLN A 11 -7.25 -3.62 12.90
N VAL A 12 -6.50 -2.95 12.03
CA VAL A 12 -6.22 -3.39 10.66
C VAL A 12 -4.71 -3.34 10.44
N ILE A 13 -4.15 -4.37 9.83
CA ILE A 13 -2.74 -4.37 9.45
C ILE A 13 -2.61 -3.58 8.15
N ALA A 14 -1.78 -2.54 8.17
CA ALA A 14 -1.43 -1.74 7.01
C ALA A 14 -0.09 -2.20 6.43
N VAL A 15 -0.07 -2.46 5.13
CA VAL A 15 1.11 -2.87 4.38
C VAL A 15 1.62 -1.69 3.57
N TYR A 16 2.79 -1.19 3.95
CA TYR A 16 3.56 -0.22 3.19
C TYR A 16 4.69 -0.94 2.44
N MET A 17 5.47 -0.21 1.65
CA MET A 17 6.54 -0.82 0.85
C MET A 17 7.65 -1.43 1.70
N ASP A 18 8.01 -0.73 2.78
CA ASP A 18 9.21 -0.98 3.58
C ASP A 18 8.89 -1.41 5.01
N TYR A 19 7.63 -1.27 5.45
CA TYR A 19 7.19 -1.68 6.78
C TYR A 19 5.71 -2.09 6.84
N LEU A 20 5.36 -2.70 7.97
CA LEU A 20 3.99 -3.00 8.37
C LEU A 20 3.61 -2.13 9.56
N ASP A 21 2.36 -1.71 9.63
CA ASP A 21 1.83 -0.94 10.76
C ASP A 21 0.44 -1.45 11.19
N TYR A 22 0.02 -1.10 12.40
CA TYR A 22 -1.30 -1.42 12.94
C TYR A 22 -2.13 -0.15 13.10
N ILE A 23 -3.27 -0.11 12.42
CA ILE A 23 -4.15 1.04 12.42
C ILE A 23 -5.43 0.73 13.16
N GLU A 24 -5.79 1.60 14.09
CA GLU A 24 -7.06 1.54 14.80
C GLU A 24 -8.12 2.38 14.07
N LEU A 25 -9.21 1.73 13.70
CA LEU A 25 -10.35 2.34 13.05
C LEU A 25 -11.51 2.48 14.02
N HIS A 26 -12.13 3.65 14.00
CA HIS A 26 -13.37 3.93 14.74
C HIS A 26 -14.56 3.81 13.79
N ILE A 27 -15.04 2.59 13.57
CA ILE A 27 -16.04 2.31 12.55
C ILE A 27 -17.43 2.71 13.07
N CYS A 28 -18.12 3.56 12.33
CA CYS A 28 -19.53 3.87 12.56
C CYS A 28 -20.28 3.98 11.22
N PRO A 29 -21.62 3.98 11.20
CA PRO A 29 -22.39 4.07 9.95
C PRO A 29 -22.05 5.31 9.10
N CYS A 30 -21.63 6.41 9.74
CA CYS A 30 -21.23 7.64 9.07
C CYS A 30 -19.78 7.62 8.55
N ALA A 31 -18.95 6.70 9.05
CA ALA A 31 -17.56 6.56 8.65
C ALA A 31 -17.20 5.06 8.56
N PRO A 32 -17.58 4.39 7.46
CA PRO A 32 -17.25 2.99 7.24
C PRO A 32 -15.74 2.76 7.14
N ALA A 33 -15.29 1.56 7.51
CA ALA A 33 -13.86 1.19 7.49
C ALA A 33 -13.18 1.46 6.13
N PRO A 34 -13.78 1.11 4.97
CA PRO A 34 -13.15 1.39 3.67
C PRO A 34 -12.90 2.87 3.42
N VAL A 35 -13.83 3.73 3.83
CA VAL A 35 -13.74 5.18 3.63
C VAL A 35 -12.63 5.76 4.50
N GLN A 36 -12.47 5.27 5.73
CA GLN A 36 -11.40 5.71 6.63
C GLN A 36 -10.02 5.30 6.09
N LEU A 37 -9.87 4.04 5.65
CA LEU A 37 -8.63 3.52 5.10
C LEU A 37 -8.21 4.27 3.83
N VAL A 38 -9.12 4.50 2.89
CA VAL A 38 -8.80 5.21 1.64
C VAL A 38 -8.41 6.66 1.92
N LYS A 39 -9.02 7.33 2.90
CA LYS A 39 -8.60 8.68 3.33
C LYS A 39 -7.19 8.71 3.92
N GLN A 40 -6.70 7.59 4.43
CA GLN A 40 -5.33 7.42 4.93
C GLN A 40 -4.38 6.91 3.84
N GLY A 41 -4.81 6.82 2.58
CA GLY A 41 -3.97 6.32 1.49
C GLY A 41 -3.85 4.80 1.46
N LEU A 42 -4.79 4.07 2.07
CA LEU A 42 -4.77 2.61 2.16
C LEU A 42 -6.00 2.01 1.47
N PHE A 43 -5.75 0.98 0.66
CA PHE A 43 -6.78 0.17 0.04
C PHE A 43 -7.15 -1.02 0.94
N PRO A 44 -8.42 -1.16 1.36
CA PRO A 44 -8.87 -2.31 2.15
C PRO A 44 -8.85 -3.60 1.32
N CYS A 45 -8.23 -4.66 1.83
CA CYS A 45 -8.24 -5.97 1.17
C CYS A 45 -9.56 -6.75 1.34
N SER A 46 -10.53 -6.21 2.08
CA SER A 46 -11.89 -6.75 2.19
C SER A 46 -12.90 -5.61 2.31
N PRO A 47 -14.02 -5.63 1.56
CA PRO A 47 -15.00 -4.56 1.55
C PRO A 47 -15.83 -4.47 2.84
N VAL A 48 -16.07 -5.60 3.52
CA VAL A 48 -16.96 -5.66 4.69
C VAL A 48 -16.16 -5.65 5.99
N HIS A 49 -15.10 -6.46 6.07
CA HIS A 49 -14.28 -6.58 7.26
C HIS A 49 -12.80 -6.61 6.90
N PRO A 50 -12.18 -5.46 6.59
CA PRO A 50 -10.74 -5.39 6.31
C PRO A 50 -9.96 -5.80 7.56
N ALA A 51 -9.18 -6.88 7.47
CA ALA A 51 -8.14 -7.22 8.44
C ALA A 51 -6.77 -6.74 7.96
N LEU A 52 -6.65 -6.53 6.66
CA LEU A 52 -5.47 -6.06 5.95
C LEU A 52 -5.86 -4.89 5.04
N ALA A 53 -4.99 -3.91 4.94
CA ALA A 53 -5.05 -2.85 3.96
C ALA A 53 -3.65 -2.61 3.38
N VAL A 54 -3.57 -2.26 2.10
CA VAL A 54 -2.29 -2.04 1.39
C VAL A 54 -2.22 -0.58 0.98
N SER A 55 -1.06 0.06 1.08
CA SER A 55 -0.88 1.44 0.61
C SER A 55 -1.22 1.58 -0.87
N LEU A 56 -1.94 2.65 -1.20
CA LEU A 56 -2.28 2.99 -2.59
C LEU A 56 -1.02 3.22 -3.42
N GLU A 57 0.02 3.78 -2.80
CA GLU A 57 1.35 3.96 -3.39
C GLU A 57 1.96 2.60 -3.81
N MET A 58 1.84 1.58 -2.96
CA MET A 58 2.28 0.23 -3.31
C MET A 58 1.47 -0.39 -4.46
N LEU A 59 0.16 -0.15 -4.49
CA LEU A 59 -0.69 -0.63 -5.59
C LEU A 59 -0.41 0.09 -6.92
N GLU A 60 -0.09 1.38 -6.87
CA GLU A 60 0.33 2.16 -8.04
C GLU A 60 1.64 1.61 -8.61
N PHE A 61 2.63 1.37 -7.74
CA PHE A 61 3.87 0.70 -8.13
C PHE A 61 3.64 -0.68 -8.75
N MET A 62 2.82 -1.51 -8.11
CA MET A 62 2.49 -2.83 -8.66
C MET A 62 1.84 -2.71 -10.03
N SER A 63 0.96 -1.73 -10.21
CA SER A 63 0.29 -1.48 -11.50
C SER A 63 1.29 -1.06 -12.59
N GLU A 64 2.19 -0.13 -12.28
CA GLU A 64 3.29 0.26 -13.19
C GLU A 64 4.19 -0.94 -13.51
N LEU A 65 4.55 -1.75 -12.51
CA LEU A 65 5.33 -2.95 -12.72
C LEU A 65 4.63 -3.93 -13.65
N PHE A 66 3.35 -4.25 -13.38
CA PHE A 66 2.59 -5.20 -14.19
C PHE A 66 2.42 -4.72 -15.64
N MET A 67 2.27 -3.42 -15.87
CA MET A 67 2.22 -2.84 -17.21
C MET A 67 3.55 -3.00 -17.98
N HIS A 68 4.69 -3.01 -17.28
CA HIS A 68 6.02 -3.15 -17.88
C HIS A 68 6.61 -4.56 -17.78
N LEU A 69 5.88 -5.52 -17.20
CA LEU A 69 6.35 -6.89 -16.90
C LEU A 69 6.50 -7.81 -18.13
N ALA A 70 6.12 -7.37 -19.33
CA ALA A 70 6.26 -8.18 -20.55
C ALA A 70 6.76 -7.37 -21.76
N PRO A 71 7.76 -7.85 -22.54
CA PRO A 71 8.99 -8.55 -22.19
C PRO A 71 10.21 -7.72 -22.63
N LYS A 72 10.87 -7.01 -21.70
CA LYS A 72 12.24 -6.51 -21.90
C LYS A 72 12.94 -6.47 -20.54
N GLU A 73 13.67 -7.53 -20.21
CA GLU A 73 14.38 -7.71 -18.94
C GLU A 73 15.27 -6.49 -18.57
N ALA A 74 15.83 -5.79 -19.55
CA ALA A 74 16.64 -4.58 -19.32
C ALA A 74 15.83 -3.31 -18.99
N ALA A 75 14.60 -3.17 -19.51
CA ALA A 75 13.76 -2.01 -19.21
C ALA A 75 13.17 -2.09 -17.78
N TRP A 76 13.01 -3.31 -17.28
CA TRP A 76 12.52 -3.60 -15.93
C TRP A 76 13.49 -3.18 -14.84
N ALA A 77 14.76 -3.60 -14.96
CA ALA A 77 15.81 -3.25 -14.00
C ALA A 77 15.97 -1.72 -13.92
N ASP A 78 15.97 -1.03 -15.07
CA ASP A 78 16.07 0.43 -15.12
C ASP A 78 14.87 1.15 -14.49
N THR A 79 13.65 0.62 -14.67
CA THR A 79 12.43 1.21 -14.10
C THR A 79 12.41 1.03 -12.58
N LEU A 80 12.76 -0.18 -12.11
CA LEU A 80 12.90 -0.46 -10.67
C LEU A 80 13.99 0.39 -10.03
N VAL A 81 15.17 0.49 -10.64
CA VAL A 81 16.28 1.31 -10.11
C VAL A 81 15.88 2.78 -10.02
N LYS A 82 15.24 3.33 -11.06
CA LYS A 82 14.74 4.72 -11.04
C LYS A 82 13.69 4.94 -9.97
N PHE A 83 12.79 3.99 -9.77
CA PHE A 83 11.72 4.10 -8.78
C PHE A 83 12.25 3.98 -7.36
N LEU A 84 13.08 2.97 -7.07
CA LEU A 84 13.76 2.81 -5.79
C LEU A 84 14.62 4.05 -5.46
N ALA A 85 15.31 4.62 -6.46
CA ALA A 85 16.09 5.83 -6.27
C ALA A 85 15.25 7.05 -5.89
N ARG A 86 14.02 7.19 -6.44
CA ARG A 86 13.07 8.26 -6.04
C ARG A 86 12.65 8.15 -4.58
N TRP A 87 12.70 6.95 -4.02
CA TRP A 87 12.31 6.63 -2.65
C TRP A 87 13.51 6.61 -1.68
N GLY A 88 14.70 7.02 -2.15
CA GLY A 88 15.92 7.05 -1.35
C GLY A 88 16.68 5.72 -1.29
N HIS A 89 16.20 4.67 -1.96
CA HIS A 89 16.87 3.39 -2.08
C HIS A 89 17.75 3.36 -3.34
N VAL A 90 19.06 3.57 -3.16
CA VAL A 90 20.01 3.52 -4.28
C VAL A 90 20.45 2.07 -4.54
N PHE A 91 19.92 1.47 -5.61
CA PHE A 91 20.37 0.16 -6.08
C PHE A 91 21.53 0.36 -7.08
N LYS A 92 22.73 -0.11 -6.75
CA LYS A 92 23.85 -0.16 -7.71
C LYS A 92 23.81 -1.53 -8.40
N ALA A 93 23.38 -1.58 -9.66
CA ALA A 93 23.31 -2.81 -10.45
C ALA A 93 24.68 -3.50 -10.70
N GLN A 94 25.79 -2.97 -10.18
CA GLN A 94 27.13 -3.56 -10.27
C GLN A 94 27.36 -4.74 -9.29
N ASP A 95 26.48 -4.95 -8.31
CA ASP A 95 26.68 -5.97 -7.26
C ASP A 95 26.18 -7.38 -7.64
N LEU A 96 25.73 -7.60 -8.88
CA LEU A 96 25.24 -8.91 -9.38
C LEU A 96 26.16 -9.59 -10.40
N LEU A 97 27.39 -9.07 -10.60
CA LEU A 97 28.40 -9.66 -11.50
C LEU A 97 29.74 -9.90 -10.80
N CYS A 98 29.72 -10.41 -9.57
CA CYS A 98 30.90 -10.99 -8.90
C CYS A 98 30.62 -12.45 -8.53
#